data_AF-A0A4D7JSY8-F1
#
_entry.id   AF-A0A4D7JSY8-F1
#
_cell.length_a   1.000
_cell.length_b   1.000
_cell.length_c   1.000
_cell.angle_alpha   90.00
_cell.angle_beta   90.00
_cell.angle_gamma   90.00
#
_symmetry.space_group_name_H-M   'P 1'
#
loop_
_entity.id
_entity.type
_entity.pdbx_description
1 polymer ?
#
loop_
_entity_poly.entity_id
_entity_poly.type
_entity_poly.pdbx_seq_one_letter_code
_entity_poly.pdbx_strand_id
1 'polypeptide(L)'
;MNFFSELGPYSTPFYILSAIILLTAVFKGRIIWNNENKDISIRLIWVMGLIVFLSSLGGYVYEIWLAFEMIEAAGDIQPSLVASGIKGALIVPLAGIFILVFSVGLWATLHELKRFNQKTSDTEKDNVL
;
A
#
# COMPACT_ATOMS: atom_id res chain seq x y z
N MET A 1 -23.29 -8.04 -2.76
CA MET A 1 -22.35 -7.38 -3.68
C MET A 1 -20.97 -7.91 -3.35
N ASN A 2 -20.40 -8.78 -4.19
CA ASN A 2 -19.11 -9.40 -3.93
C ASN A 2 -18.02 -8.50 -4.54
N PHE A 3 -17.27 -7.81 -3.69
CA PHE A 3 -16.16 -6.94 -4.11
C PHE A 3 -15.23 -7.67 -5.09
N PHE A 4 -14.92 -8.94 -4.82
CA PHE A 4 -14.08 -9.79 -5.66
C PHE A 4 -14.69 -10.24 -6.99
N SER A 5 -16.01 -10.16 -7.19
CA SER A 5 -16.64 -10.48 -8.48
C SER A 5 -16.76 -9.26 -9.40
N GLU A 6 -16.60 -8.05 -8.87
CA GLU A 6 -16.56 -6.79 -9.65
C GLU A 6 -15.13 -6.37 -10.02
N LEU A 7 -14.15 -6.93 -9.33
CA LEU A 7 -12.76 -6.87 -9.72
C LEU A 7 -12.58 -7.75 -10.95
N GLY A 8 -12.23 -7.13 -12.08
CA GLY A 8 -11.89 -7.88 -13.29
C GLY A 8 -10.85 -8.96 -12.95
N PRO A 9 -10.89 -10.13 -13.61
CA PRO A 9 -10.01 -11.26 -13.28
C PRO A 9 -8.51 -10.88 -13.31
N TYR A 10 -8.19 -9.79 -14.01
CA TYR A 10 -6.84 -9.27 -14.25
C TYR A 10 -6.31 -8.34 -13.16
N SER A 11 -7.17 -7.84 -12.27
CA SER A 11 -6.77 -6.99 -11.13
C SER A 11 -6.26 -7.84 -9.97
N THR A 12 -6.66 -9.11 -9.91
CA THR A 12 -6.31 -10.07 -8.86
C THR A 12 -4.80 -10.30 -8.65
N PRO A 13 -3.93 -10.46 -9.68
CA PRO A 13 -2.48 -10.62 -9.47
C PRO A 13 -1.82 -9.40 -8.81
N PHE A 14 -2.27 -8.17 -9.08
CA PHE A 14 -1.74 -6.97 -8.44
C PHE A 14 -2.13 -6.89 -6.97
N TYR A 15 -3.36 -7.28 -6.61
CA TYR A 15 -3.76 -7.40 -5.21
C TYR A 15 -2.95 -8.47 -4.47
N ILE A 16 -2.67 -9.61 -5.10
CA ILE A 16 -1.81 -10.66 -4.52
C ILE A 16 -0.40 -10.10 -4.25
N LEU A 17 0.18 -9.37 -5.21
CA LEU A 17 1.49 -8.72 -5.05
C LEU A 17 1.46 -7.69 -3.91
N SER A 18 0.43 -6.84 -3.84
CA SER A 18 0.25 -5.90 -2.74
C SER A 18 0.10 -6.58 -1.38
N ALA A 19 -0.61 -7.72 -1.33
CA ALA A 19 -0.82 -8.50 -0.12
C ALA A 19 0.48 -9.17 0.35
N ILE A 20 1.32 -9.66 -0.57
CA ILE A 20 2.66 -10.20 -0.27
C ILE A 20 3.58 -9.09 0.28
N ILE A 21 3.56 -7.89 -0.32
CA ILE A 21 4.34 -6.73 0.14
C ILE A 21 3.87 -6.29 1.53
N LEU A 22 2.56 -6.28 1.80
CA LEU A 22 2.01 -5.99 3.12
C LEU A 22 2.35 -7.08 4.14
N LEU A 23 2.25 -8.36 3.76
CA LEU A 23 2.63 -9.49 4.61
C LEU A 23 4.09 -9.41 5.04
N THR A 24 4.99 -9.14 4.08
CA THR A 24 6.41 -8.98 4.38
C THR A 24 6.70 -7.74 5.24
N ALA A 25 5.96 -6.65 5.05
CA ALA A 25 6.05 -5.47 5.92
C ALA A 25 5.60 -5.77 7.36
N VAL A 26 4.50 -6.52 7.55
CA VAL A 26 3.99 -6.91 8.88
C VAL A 26 4.92 -7.91 9.57
N PHE A 27 5.42 -8.92 8.85
CA PHE A 27 6.38 -9.88 9.40
C PHE A 27 7.67 -9.19 9.82
N LYS A 28 8.19 -8.27 9.00
CA LYS A 28 9.34 -7.45 9.40
C LYS A 28 8.98 -6.55 10.58
N GLY A 29 7.81 -5.93 10.61
CA GLY A 29 7.30 -5.14 11.75
C GLY A 29 7.30 -5.91 13.07
N ARG A 30 7.01 -7.21 13.04
CA ARG A 30 7.07 -8.08 14.22
C ARG A 30 8.51 -8.37 14.67
N ILE A 31 9.43 -8.58 13.72
CA ILE A 31 10.87 -8.75 14.00
C ILE A 31 11.47 -7.45 14.59
N ILE A 32 10.99 -6.30 14.15
CA ILE A 32 11.42 -4.96 14.56
C ILE A 32 11.17 -4.71 16.06
N TRP A 33 10.15 -5.31 16.65
CA TRP A 33 9.84 -5.14 18.07
C TRP A 33 10.98 -5.60 18.97
N ASN A 34 11.82 -6.54 18.50
CA ASN A 34 12.90 -7.14 19.28
C ASN A 34 14.32 -6.70 18.86
N ASN A 35 14.46 -5.67 18.02
CA ASN A 35 15.76 -5.31 17.42
C ASN A 35 16.27 -3.93 17.88
N GLU A 36 17.58 -3.77 17.97
CA GLU A 36 18.27 -2.55 18.41
C GLU A 36 18.13 -1.39 17.39
N ASN A 37 17.95 -1.72 16.10
CA ASN A 37 17.85 -0.75 15.00
C ASN A 37 16.44 -0.22 14.72
N LYS A 38 15.74 0.25 15.76
CA LYS A 38 14.33 0.73 15.66
C LYS A 38 14.11 1.87 14.65
N ASP A 39 15.13 2.69 14.35
CA ASP A 39 15.00 3.84 13.43
C ASP A 39 14.76 3.44 11.97
N ILE A 40 15.62 2.57 11.44
CA ILE A 40 15.54 2.08 10.05
C ILE A 40 14.20 1.38 9.85
N SER A 41 13.79 0.64 10.87
CA SER A 41 12.58 -0.15 10.92
C SER A 41 11.29 0.68 10.89
N ILE A 42 11.22 1.76 11.68
CA ILE A 42 10.06 2.68 11.66
C ILE A 42 9.97 3.34 10.28
N ARG A 43 11.09 3.81 9.72
CA ARG A 43 11.14 4.43 8.39
C ARG A 43 10.67 3.48 7.27
N LEU A 44 10.92 2.18 7.39
CA LEU A 44 10.50 1.20 6.40
C LEU A 44 8.98 1.15 6.19
N ILE A 45 8.18 1.50 7.21
CA ILE A 45 6.73 1.37 7.18
C ILE A 45 6.10 2.24 6.09
N TRP A 46 6.44 3.53 6.04
CA TRP A 46 5.89 4.43 5.04
C TRP A 46 6.49 4.16 3.65
N VAL A 47 7.74 3.70 3.56
CA VAL A 47 8.39 3.31 2.30
C VAL A 47 7.68 2.12 1.67
N MET A 48 7.30 1.11 2.46
CA MET A 48 6.52 -0.03 1.96
C MET A 48 5.15 0.42 1.45
N GLY A 49 4.47 1.33 2.16
CA GLY A 49 3.23 1.94 1.67
C GLY A 49 3.40 2.67 0.33
N LEU A 50 4.51 3.39 0.17
CA LEU A 50 4.84 4.08 -1.09
C LEU A 50 5.08 3.09 -2.24
N ILE A 51 5.81 2.00 -1.99
CA ILE A 51 6.05 0.95 -3.00
C ILE A 51 4.73 0.30 -3.45
N VAL A 52 3.81 0.05 -2.52
CA VAL A 52 2.48 -0.48 -2.86
C VAL A 52 1.70 0.51 -3.71
N PHE A 53 1.70 1.80 -3.34
CA PHE A 53 1.05 2.83 -4.14
C PHE A 53 1.65 2.94 -5.55
N LEU A 54 2.98 2.98 -5.69
CA LEU A 54 3.62 3.03 -7.01
C LEU A 54 3.32 1.77 -7.85
N SER A 55 3.33 0.59 -7.22
CA SER A 55 2.94 -0.66 -7.88
C SER A 55 1.48 -0.61 -8.37
N SER A 56 0.58 0.02 -7.60
CA SER A 56 -0.83 0.16 -7.98
C SER A 56 -1.05 1.05 -9.21
N LEU A 57 -0.16 2.03 -9.45
CA LEU A 57 -0.18 2.82 -10.69
C LEU A 57 0.17 1.95 -11.91
N GLY A 58 1.09 0.99 -11.74
CA GLY A 58 1.36 -0.02 -12.77
C GLY A 58 0.12 -0.88 -13.08
N GLY A 59 -0.61 -1.28 -12.05
CA GLY A 59 -1.89 -2.00 -12.21
C GLY A 59 -2.96 -1.17 -12.93
N TYR A 60 -3.05 0.13 -12.65
CA TYR A 60 -3.94 1.05 -13.38
C TYR A 60 -3.66 1.06 -14.89
N VAL A 61 -2.39 1.19 -15.28
CA VAL A 61 -2.00 1.19 -16.70
C VAL A 61 -2.34 -0.14 -17.36
N TYR A 62 -2.09 -1.25 -16.67
CA TYR A 62 -2.40 -2.58 -17.17
C TYR A 62 -3.90 -2.81 -17.39
N GLU A 63 -4.75 -2.39 -16.44
CA GLU A 63 -6.21 -2.48 -16.57
C GLU A 63 -6.76 -1.65 -17.73
N ILE A 64 -6.23 -0.44 -17.94
CA ILE A 64 -6.61 0.39 -19.08
C ILE A 64 -6.20 -0.27 -20.40
N TRP A 65 -4.98 -0.79 -20.48
CA TRP A 65 -4.51 -1.50 -21.67
C TRP A 65 -5.45 -2.68 -22.00
N LEU A 66 -5.82 -3.47 -21.01
CA LEU A 66 -6.69 -4.62 -21.17
C LEU A 66 -8.13 -4.21 -21.56
N ALA A 67 -8.63 -3.09 -21.05
CA ALA A 67 -9.91 -2.52 -21.49
C ALA A 67 -9.90 -2.18 -22.98
N PHE A 68 -8.79 -1.65 -23.50
CA PHE A 68 -8.64 -1.37 -24.92
C PHE A 68 -8.57 -2.66 -25.76
N GLU A 69 -7.88 -3.70 -25.29
CA GLU A 69 -7.87 -5.00 -25.97
C GLU A 69 -9.28 -5.60 -26.08
N MET A 70 -10.11 -5.44 -25.04
CA MET A 70 -11.51 -5.88 -25.09
C MET A 70 -12.35 -5.10 -26.11
N ILE A 71 -12.13 -3.79 -26.21
CA ILE A 71 -12.81 -2.94 -27.20
C ILE A 71 -12.39 -3.33 -28.61
N GLU A 72 -11.09 -3.55 -28.83
CA GLU A 72 -10.56 -4.00 -30.11
C GLU A 72 -11.12 -5.37 -30.51
N ALA A 73 -11.14 -6.33 -29.58
CA ALA A 73 -11.69 -7.66 -29.81
C ALA A 73 -13.21 -7.64 -30.10
N ALA A 74 -13.94 -6.69 -29.53
CA ALA A 74 -15.36 -6.49 -29.81
C ALA A 74 -15.63 -5.88 -31.20
N GLY A 75 -14.61 -5.26 -31.81
CA GLY A 75 -14.71 -4.59 -33.11
C GLY A 75 -15.57 -3.31 -33.11
N ASP A 76 -16.02 -2.86 -31.94
CA ASP A 76 -16.80 -1.63 -31.75
C ASP A 76 -16.62 -1.07 -30.33
N ILE A 77 -16.75 0.26 -30.19
CA ILE A 77 -16.66 0.94 -28.91
C ILE A 77 -17.99 0.80 -28.17
N GLN A 78 -18.10 -0.26 -27.37
CA GLN A 78 -19.25 -0.46 -26.48
C GLN A 78 -19.07 0.35 -25.19
N PRO A 79 -20.01 1.25 -24.84
CA PRO A 79 -19.93 2.07 -23.62
C PRO A 79 -19.78 1.24 -22.33
N SER A 80 -20.36 0.03 -22.31
CA SER A 80 -20.25 -0.91 -21.19
C SER A 80 -18.82 -1.41 -20.95
N LEU A 81 -18.07 -1.70 -22.02
CA LEU A 81 -16.68 -2.16 -21.94
C LEU A 81 -15.77 -1.04 -21.43
N VAL A 82 -15.94 0.17 -21.97
CA VAL A 82 -15.21 1.36 -21.52
C VAL A 82 -15.47 1.64 -20.03
N ALA A 83 -16.73 1.61 -19.61
CA ALA A 83 -17.11 1.86 -18.22
C ALA A 83 -16.53 0.80 -17.27
N SER A 84 -16.56 -0.47 -17.67
CA SER A 84 -15.98 -1.57 -16.88
C SER A 84 -14.46 -1.42 -16.74
N GLY A 85 -13.76 -1.11 -17.85
CA GLY A 85 -12.32 -0.89 -17.86
C GLY A 85 -11.89 0.29 -16.99
N ILE A 86 -12.57 1.42 -17.09
CA ILE A 86 -12.31 2.61 -16.27
C ILE A 86 -12.55 2.31 -14.78
N LYS A 87 -13.64 1.62 -14.45
CA LYS A 87 -13.95 1.24 -13.06
C LYS A 87 -12.88 0.30 -12.49
N GLY A 88 -12.47 -0.71 -13.25
CA GLY A 88 -11.41 -1.64 -12.87
C GLY A 88 -10.05 -0.95 -12.70
N ALA A 89 -9.71 -0.04 -13.61
CA ALA A 89 -8.47 0.72 -13.52
C ALA A 89 -8.44 1.62 -12.28
N LEU A 90 -9.52 2.34 -11.97
CA LEU A 90 -9.53 3.31 -10.86
C LEU A 90 -9.48 2.69 -9.47
N ILE A 91 -10.02 1.49 -9.29
CA ILE A 91 -10.09 0.89 -7.94
C ILE A 91 -8.72 0.43 -7.43
N VAL A 92 -7.81 0.07 -8.34
CA VAL A 92 -6.44 -0.35 -8.03
C VAL A 92 -5.61 0.78 -7.37
N PRO A 93 -5.46 1.99 -7.96
CA PRO A 93 -4.74 3.09 -7.33
C PRO A 93 -5.46 3.63 -6.09
N LEU A 94 -6.80 3.56 -6.04
CA LEU A 94 -7.56 3.88 -4.82
C LEU A 94 -7.12 2.99 -3.65
N ALA A 95 -7.02 1.67 -3.86
CA ALA A 95 -6.51 0.75 -2.85
C ALA A 95 -5.06 1.07 -2.45
N GLY A 96 -4.20 1.41 -3.42
CA GLY A 96 -2.82 1.83 -3.15
C GLY A 96 -2.72 3.10 -2.30
N ILE A 97 -3.58 4.09 -2.55
CA ILE A 97 -3.68 5.32 -1.76
C ILE A 97 -4.11 5.00 -0.31
N PHE A 98 -5.14 4.18 -0.13
CA PHE A 98 -5.58 3.78 1.21
C PHE A 98 -4.46 3.13 2.02
N ILE A 99 -3.69 2.25 1.38
CA ILE A 99 -2.55 1.58 2.02
C ILE A 99 -1.46 2.61 2.37
N LEU A 100 -1.11 3.51 1.46
CA LEU A 100 -0.12 4.56 1.71
C LEU A 100 -0.53 5.48 2.87
N VAL A 101 -1.77 5.95 2.89
CA VAL A 101 -2.29 6.81 3.96
C VAL A 101 -2.21 6.08 5.31
N PHE A 102 -2.61 4.81 5.34
CA PHE A 102 -2.49 3.99 6.54
C PHE A 102 -1.03 3.81 6.99
N SER A 103 -0.12 3.50 6.07
CA SER A 103 1.31 3.34 6.36
C SER A 103 1.94 4.62 6.88
N VAL A 104 1.60 5.79 6.33
CA VAL A 104 2.10 7.09 6.80
C VAL A 104 1.54 7.41 8.18
N GLY A 105 0.25 7.19 8.42
CA GLY A 105 -0.36 7.42 9.74
C GLY A 105 0.26 6.53 10.83
N LEU A 106 0.50 5.26 10.51
CA LEU A 106 1.14 4.32 11.43
C LEU A 106 2.60 4.71 11.71
N TRP A 107 3.34 5.12 10.68
CA TRP A 107 4.69 5.64 10.83
C TRP A 107 4.74 6.89 11.72
N ALA A 108 3.86 7.87 11.49
CA ALA A 108 3.82 9.11 12.26
C ALA A 108 3.55 8.83 13.75
N THR A 109 2.57 7.98 14.05
CA THR A 109 2.22 7.59 15.43
C THR A 109 3.40 6.92 16.14
N LEU A 110 4.08 5.98 15.48
CA LEU A 110 5.23 5.28 16.07
C LEU A 110 6.46 6.20 16.24
N HIS A 111 6.67 7.11 15.29
CA HIS A 111 7.76 8.07 15.34
C HIS A 111 7.58 9.05 16.53
N GLU A 112 6.36 9.53 16.78
CA GLU A 112 6.06 10.38 17.93
C GLU A 112 6.25 9.63 19.25
N LEU A 113 5.72 8.41 19.38
CA LEU A 113 5.89 7.56 20.56
C LEU A 113 7.36 7.33 20.91
N LYS A 114 8.20 7.06 19.90
CA LYS A 114 9.64 6.91 20.10
C LYS A 114 10.28 8.19 20.62
N ARG A 115 9.94 9.34 20.03
CA ARG A 115 10.48 10.64 20.43
C ARG A 115 10.16 10.98 21.89
N PHE A 116 8.96 10.62 22.37
CA PHE A 116 8.59 10.80 23.76
C PHE A 116 9.42 9.94 24.72
N ASN A 117 9.58 8.64 24.43
CA ASN A 117 10.36 7.73 25.27
C ASN A 117 11.85 8.09 25.37
N GLN A 118 12.42 8.68 24.32
CA GLN A 118 13.82 9.08 24.31
C GLN A 118 14.04 10.29 25.22
N LYS A 119 13.14 11.28 25.17
CA LYS A 119 13.20 12.49 25.99
C LYS A 119 13.10 12.20 27.49
N THR A 120 12.25 11.24 27.89
CA THR A 120 12.17 10.81 29.29
C THR A 120 13.44 10.11 29.77
N SER A 121 14.05 9.26 28.93
CA SER A 121 15.31 8.58 29.29
C SER A 121 16.49 9.53 29.46
N ASP A 122 16.56 10.61 28.66
CA ASP A 122 17.64 11.58 28.77
C ASP A 122 17.49 12.46 30.03
N THR A 123 16.26 12.85 30.37
CA THR A 123 15.98 13.63 31.59
C THR A 123 16.30 12.86 32.86
N GLU A 124 16.10 11.54 32.88
CA GLU A 124 16.46 10.70 34.03
C GLU A 124 17.97 10.68 34.26
N LYS A 125 18.79 10.56 33.21
CA LYS A 125 20.26 10.54 33.30
C LYS A 125 20.84 11.85 33.85
N ASP A 126 20.28 12.99 33.45
CA ASP A 126 20.74 14.30 33.91
C ASP A 126 20.46 14.55 35.40
N ASN A 127 19.49 13.84 36.00
CA ASN A 127 19.15 13.96 37.43
C ASN A 127 19.97 13.04 38.36
N VAL A 128 20.83 12.15 37.81
CA VAL A 128 21.69 11.24 38.61
C VAL A 128 23.15 11.72 38.68
N LEU A 129 23.47 12.86 38.06
CA LEU A 129 24.78 13.54 38.11
C LEU A 129 24.72 14.75 39.05
#